data_AF-A0A364MWM8-F1
#
_entry.id   AF-A0A364MWM8-F1
#
_cell.length_a   1.000
_cell.length_b   1.000
_cell.length_c   1.000
_cell.angle_alpha   90.00
_cell.angle_beta   90.00
_cell.angle_gamma   90.00
#
_symmetry.space_group_name_H-M   'P 1'
#
loop_
_entity.id
_entity.type
_entity.pdbx_description
1 polymer ?
#
loop_
_entity_poly.entity_id
_entity_poly.type
_entity_poly.pdbx_seq_one_letter_code
_entity_poly.pdbx_strand_id
1 'polypeptide(L)'
;MASKIEKTLARQREKIAEGQYYEAHQQLRVIASRYTKASDWPNATSILYQGAQSLLQAGQGGSGGDLCIFLLDVYNKGEVKVDAESKGRLLALLRSFPKEEPTKKKFVGEMVAWSSRFGEFPAGDPEIHHVAGGLYAEDLEPYEAERHLLLGTQDSASTLAFLHYSWYTSDAPHTAPLYCARGVLPYLLTGNLRAANKFFLLFTSSLEKAPNPPTQPVSTKASDFRVYPSLPLLNFLGLLLLSVERGDPSLWRQLKSHYAGDLKEVNWGEALDQIGEMYFGIKIPRQGNPMFDMLGSMFGGGMGGGGGGGSTKKTIGGRAPPSAGLD
;
A
#
# COMPACT_ATOMS: atom_id res chain seq x y z
N MET A 1 -12.51 -33.27 29.72
CA MET A 1 -12.29 -34.17 28.57
C MET A 1 -11.95 -33.30 27.36
N ALA A 2 -10.84 -33.56 26.68
CA ALA A 2 -10.46 -32.78 25.49
C ALA A 2 -11.48 -32.95 24.36
N SER A 3 -11.82 -31.85 23.68
CA SER A 3 -12.73 -31.87 22.53
C SER A 3 -12.20 -32.79 21.42
N LYS A 4 -13.08 -33.32 20.56
CA LYS A 4 -12.68 -34.18 19.42
C LYS A 4 -11.63 -33.49 18.52
N ILE A 5 -11.68 -32.16 18.45
CA ILE A 5 -10.75 -31.32 17.68
C ILE A 5 -9.39 -31.25 18.37
N GLU A 6 -9.34 -31.01 19.67
CA GLU A 6 -8.08 -31.03 20.44
C GLU A 6 -7.34 -32.34 20.29
N LYS A 7 -8.04 -33.48 20.40
CA LYS A 7 -7.42 -34.81 20.19
C LYS A 7 -6.86 -34.97 18.78
N THR A 8 -7.60 -34.48 17.79
CA THR A 8 -7.17 -34.53 16.39
C THR A 8 -5.92 -33.69 16.18
N LEU A 9 -5.89 -32.46 16.70
CA LEU A 9 -4.76 -31.55 16.60
C LEU A 9 -3.54 -32.05 17.35
N ALA A 10 -3.70 -32.62 18.54
CA ALA A 10 -2.62 -33.23 19.30
C ALA A 10 -1.92 -34.33 18.47
N ARG A 11 -2.71 -35.21 17.85
CA ARG A 11 -2.17 -36.25 16.95
C ARG A 11 -1.45 -35.66 15.73
N GLN A 12 -1.95 -34.58 15.14
CA GLN A 12 -1.27 -33.95 14.00
C GLN A 12 0.04 -33.27 14.43
N ARG A 13 0.09 -32.68 15.62
CA ARG A 13 1.34 -32.11 16.18
C ARG A 13 2.39 -33.19 16.43
N GLU A 14 1.99 -34.35 16.94
CA GLU A 14 2.88 -35.50 17.13
C GLU A 14 3.47 -35.97 15.80
N LYS A 15 2.65 -36.12 14.76
CA LYS A 15 3.12 -36.45 13.41
C LYS A 15 4.10 -35.42 12.84
N ILE A 16 3.83 -34.13 13.04
CA ILE A 16 4.73 -33.06 12.63
C ILE A 16 6.06 -33.17 13.40
N ALA A 17 6.03 -33.44 14.71
CA ALA A 17 7.24 -33.65 15.50
C ALA A 17 8.04 -34.89 15.06
N GLU A 18 7.36 -35.92 14.56
CA GLU A 18 7.98 -37.12 13.96
C GLU A 18 8.47 -36.91 12.51
N GLY A 19 8.33 -35.71 11.94
CA GLY A 19 8.73 -35.40 10.57
C GLY A 19 7.78 -35.90 9.48
N GLN A 20 6.59 -36.41 9.85
CA GLN A 20 5.56 -36.90 8.92
C GLN A 20 4.72 -35.74 8.34
N TYR A 21 5.39 -34.71 7.82
CA TYR A 21 4.76 -33.45 7.43
C TYR A 21 3.70 -33.59 6.33
N TYR A 22 4.01 -34.36 5.28
CA TYR A 22 3.08 -34.57 4.16
C TYR A 22 1.81 -35.29 4.64
N GLU A 23 1.95 -36.32 5.45
CA GLU A 23 0.79 -37.07 5.96
C GLU A 23 -0.07 -36.19 6.88
N ALA A 24 0.56 -35.43 7.78
CA ALA A 24 -0.14 -34.50 8.64
C ALA A 24 -0.90 -33.44 7.82
N HIS A 25 -0.26 -32.86 6.82
CA HIS A 25 -0.86 -31.90 5.88
C HIS A 25 -2.08 -32.47 5.15
N GLN A 26 -1.96 -33.65 4.54
CA GLN A 26 -3.09 -34.27 3.83
C GLN A 26 -4.25 -34.60 4.76
N GLN A 27 -3.97 -35.09 5.98
CA GLN A 27 -5.02 -35.38 6.96
C GLN A 27 -5.74 -34.10 7.40
N LEU A 28 -5.01 -33.01 7.67
CA LEU A 28 -5.58 -31.70 7.99
C LEU A 28 -6.51 -31.21 6.87
N ARG A 29 -6.09 -31.30 5.59
CA ARG A 29 -6.92 -30.93 4.44
C ARG A 29 -8.21 -31.75 4.36
N VAL A 30 -8.13 -33.06 4.56
CA VAL A 30 -9.31 -33.95 4.52
C VAL A 30 -10.29 -33.61 5.64
N ILE A 31 -9.80 -33.40 6.86
CA ILE A 31 -10.63 -33.06 8.01
C ILE A 31 -11.28 -31.69 7.81
N ALA A 32 -10.52 -30.68 7.43
CA ALA A 32 -11.04 -29.35 7.13
C ALA A 32 -12.12 -29.41 6.04
N SER A 33 -11.88 -30.12 4.94
CA SER A 33 -12.85 -30.30 3.86
C SER A 33 -14.17 -30.93 4.33
N ARG A 34 -14.14 -31.83 5.31
CA ARG A 34 -15.36 -32.42 5.88
C ARG A 34 -16.15 -31.38 6.67
N TYR A 35 -15.49 -30.58 7.51
CA TYR A 35 -16.15 -29.48 8.23
C TYR A 35 -16.67 -28.39 7.27
N THR A 36 -15.89 -28.00 6.25
CA THR A 36 -16.33 -27.09 5.19
C THR A 36 -17.59 -27.60 4.48
N LYS A 37 -17.65 -28.89 4.12
CA LYS A 37 -18.85 -29.49 3.49
C LYS A 37 -20.06 -29.50 4.40
N ALA A 38 -19.85 -29.62 5.70
CA ALA A 38 -20.90 -29.53 6.71
C ALA A 38 -21.27 -28.08 7.08
N SER A 39 -20.66 -27.07 6.44
CA SER A 39 -20.76 -25.65 6.80
C SER A 39 -20.40 -25.35 8.26
N ASP A 40 -19.57 -26.21 8.86
CA ASP A 40 -19.05 -26.04 10.21
C ASP A 40 -17.78 -25.18 10.17
N TRP A 41 -18.00 -23.88 9.93
CA TRP A 41 -16.92 -22.90 9.75
C TRP A 41 -16.00 -22.77 10.97
N PRO A 42 -16.49 -22.71 12.22
CA PRO A 42 -15.62 -22.59 13.40
C PRO A 42 -14.62 -23.76 13.50
N ASN A 43 -15.08 -24.98 13.25
CA ASN A 43 -14.22 -26.16 13.35
C ASN A 43 -13.27 -26.28 12.14
N ALA A 44 -13.72 -25.93 10.93
CA ALA A 44 -12.85 -25.84 9.76
C ALA A 44 -11.72 -24.80 9.98
N THR A 45 -12.07 -23.60 10.46
CA THR A 45 -11.13 -22.53 10.80
C THR A 45 -10.14 -22.97 11.87
N SER A 46 -10.60 -23.59 12.96
CA SER A 46 -9.73 -24.03 14.05
C SER A 46 -8.69 -25.07 13.59
N ILE A 47 -9.12 -26.06 12.78
CA ILE A 47 -8.23 -27.08 12.21
C ILE A 47 -7.20 -26.45 11.27
N LEU A 48 -7.64 -25.57 10.37
CA LEU A 48 -6.76 -24.97 9.37
C LEU A 48 -5.77 -23.99 10.00
N TYR A 49 -6.21 -23.11 10.89
CA TYR A 49 -5.35 -22.15 11.59
C TYR A 49 -4.26 -22.86 12.39
N GLN A 50 -4.63 -23.80 13.27
CA GLN A 50 -3.66 -24.48 14.14
C GLN A 50 -2.74 -25.42 13.37
N GLY A 51 -3.28 -26.09 12.34
CA GLY A 51 -2.51 -26.95 11.45
C GLY A 51 -1.49 -26.17 10.61
N ALA A 52 -1.91 -25.06 10.00
CA ALA A 52 -1.03 -24.16 9.25
C ALA A 52 0.08 -23.61 10.14
N GLN A 53 -0.26 -23.10 11.32
CA GLN A 53 0.71 -22.58 12.28
C GLN A 53 1.77 -23.63 12.66
N SER A 54 1.35 -24.87 12.93
CA SER A 54 2.27 -25.94 13.31
C SER A 54 3.22 -26.33 12.17
N LEU A 55 2.73 -26.37 10.92
CA LEU A 55 3.56 -26.65 9.74
C LEU A 55 4.53 -25.50 9.43
N LEU A 56 4.07 -24.26 9.49
CA LEU A 56 4.91 -23.08 9.29
C LEU A 56 6.04 -23.01 10.33
N GLN A 57 5.73 -23.25 11.61
CA GLN A 57 6.72 -23.32 12.69
C GLN A 57 7.73 -24.47 12.52
N ALA A 58 7.33 -25.56 11.87
CA ALA A 58 8.22 -26.67 11.50
C ALA A 58 9.01 -26.42 10.19
N GLY A 59 9.00 -25.18 9.66
CA GLY A 59 9.69 -24.81 8.42
C GLY A 59 9.06 -25.37 7.15
N GLN A 60 7.86 -25.96 7.23
CA GLN A 60 7.14 -26.51 6.09
C GLN A 60 6.31 -25.43 5.41
N GLY A 61 6.99 -24.44 4.84
CA GLY A 61 6.40 -23.24 4.23
C GLY A 61 5.32 -23.56 3.20
N GLY A 62 5.61 -24.41 2.22
CA GLY A 62 4.63 -24.79 1.19
C GLY A 62 3.36 -25.45 1.74
N SER A 63 3.49 -26.42 2.66
CA SER A 63 2.34 -27.12 3.27
C SER A 63 1.54 -26.21 4.20
N GLY A 64 2.22 -25.41 5.02
CA GLY A 64 1.59 -24.42 5.89
C GLY A 64 0.88 -23.33 5.09
N GLY A 65 1.53 -22.83 4.04
CA GLY A 65 0.99 -21.83 3.13
C GLY A 65 -0.24 -22.31 2.38
N ASP A 66 -0.26 -23.55 1.89
CA ASP A 66 -1.46 -24.15 1.30
C ASP A 66 -2.65 -24.20 2.29
N LEU A 67 -2.41 -24.57 3.55
CA LEU A 67 -3.45 -24.52 4.58
C LEU A 67 -3.91 -23.09 4.89
N CYS A 68 -3.02 -22.09 4.80
CA CYS A 68 -3.38 -20.68 4.93
C CYS A 68 -4.31 -20.21 3.81
N ILE A 69 -4.04 -20.62 2.56
CA ILE A 69 -4.92 -20.35 1.42
C ILE A 69 -6.28 -21.03 1.63
N PHE A 70 -6.29 -22.30 2.06
CA PHE A 70 -7.53 -23.01 2.32
C PHE A 70 -8.32 -22.36 3.48
N LEU A 71 -7.65 -21.80 4.49
CA LEU A 71 -8.31 -21.02 5.55
C LEU A 71 -9.05 -19.81 4.97
N LEU A 72 -8.44 -19.07 4.04
CA LEU A 72 -9.10 -17.94 3.39
C LEU A 72 -10.26 -18.37 2.48
N ASP A 73 -10.18 -19.52 1.82
CA ASP A 73 -11.32 -20.10 1.10
C ASP A 73 -12.49 -20.40 2.06
N VAL A 74 -12.19 -20.92 3.25
CA VAL A 74 -13.18 -21.16 4.31
C VAL A 74 -13.79 -19.84 4.80
N TYR A 75 -12.98 -18.80 5.00
CA TYR A 75 -13.48 -17.46 5.37
C TYR A 75 -14.40 -16.88 4.29
N ASN A 76 -14.01 -17.00 3.02
CA ASN A 76 -14.83 -16.54 1.89
C ASN A 76 -16.17 -17.27 1.80
N LYS A 77 -16.18 -18.61 1.97
CA LYS A 77 -17.40 -19.42 1.91
C LYS A 77 -18.31 -19.22 3.12
N GLY A 78 -17.73 -19.04 4.30
CA GLY A 78 -18.45 -18.74 5.54
C GLY A 78 -18.79 -17.27 5.71
N GLU A 79 -18.44 -16.41 4.75
CA GLU A 79 -18.61 -14.95 4.80
C GLU A 79 -18.10 -14.31 6.11
N VAL A 80 -16.97 -14.83 6.61
CA VAL A 80 -16.36 -14.38 7.87
C VAL A 80 -16.00 -12.91 7.76
N LYS A 81 -16.55 -12.10 8.67
CA LYS A 81 -16.30 -10.65 8.75
C LYS A 81 -14.88 -10.37 9.21
N VAL A 82 -14.34 -9.23 8.80
CA VAL A 82 -13.07 -8.74 9.30
C VAL A 82 -13.28 -8.18 10.70
N ASP A 83 -12.83 -8.93 11.70
CA ASP A 83 -12.79 -8.54 13.10
C ASP A 83 -11.40 -8.81 13.71
N ALA A 84 -11.20 -8.44 14.98
CA ALA A 84 -9.93 -8.62 15.66
C ALA A 84 -9.46 -10.09 15.71
N GLU A 85 -10.39 -11.03 15.84
CA GLU A 85 -10.08 -12.46 15.99
C GLU A 85 -9.69 -13.10 14.65
N SER A 86 -10.53 -12.91 13.63
CA SER A 86 -10.32 -13.41 12.27
C SER A 86 -9.04 -12.84 11.66
N LYS A 87 -8.82 -11.53 11.79
CA LYS A 87 -7.60 -10.84 11.35
C LYS A 87 -6.39 -11.27 12.17
N GLY A 88 -6.50 -11.33 13.49
CA GLY A 88 -5.42 -11.75 14.39
C GLY A 88 -4.84 -13.12 14.03
N ARG A 89 -5.71 -14.09 13.68
CA ARG A 89 -5.27 -15.41 13.18
C ARG A 89 -4.44 -15.29 11.90
N LEU A 90 -4.92 -14.56 10.90
CA LEU A 90 -4.23 -14.45 9.62
C LEU A 90 -2.89 -13.71 9.76
N LEU A 91 -2.84 -12.66 10.60
CA LEU A 91 -1.61 -11.94 10.90
C LEU A 91 -0.58 -12.82 11.64
N ALA A 92 -1.04 -13.69 12.55
CA ALA A 92 -0.17 -14.65 13.22
C ALA A 92 0.42 -15.69 12.25
N LEU A 93 -0.39 -16.18 11.30
CA LEU A 93 0.10 -17.06 10.24
C LEU A 93 1.09 -16.33 9.33
N LEU A 94 0.77 -15.11 8.90
CA LEU A 94 1.61 -14.31 8.00
C LEU A 94 3.03 -14.11 8.56
N ARG A 95 3.14 -13.81 9.86
CA ARG A 95 4.44 -13.67 10.56
C ARG A 95 5.19 -15.01 10.74
N SER A 96 4.52 -16.14 10.57
CA SER A 96 5.12 -17.47 10.72
C SER A 96 5.68 -18.02 9.40
N PHE A 97 5.47 -17.34 8.26
CA PHE A 97 6.04 -17.78 6.99
C PHE A 97 7.57 -17.75 7.02
N PRO A 98 8.24 -18.81 6.53
CA PRO A 98 9.68 -18.74 6.27
C PRO A 98 10.02 -17.62 5.30
N LYS A 99 11.23 -17.07 5.44
CA LYS A 99 11.78 -16.12 4.47
C LYS A 99 11.80 -16.76 3.08
N GLU A 100 11.51 -15.96 2.05
CA GLU A 100 11.47 -16.37 0.63
C GLU A 100 10.42 -17.45 0.27
N GLU A 101 9.53 -17.83 1.18
CA GLU A 101 8.48 -18.81 0.89
C GLU A 101 7.53 -18.28 -0.23
N PRO A 102 7.48 -18.92 -1.41
CA PRO A 102 6.76 -18.39 -2.57
C PRO A 102 5.26 -18.23 -2.33
N THR A 103 4.66 -19.07 -1.48
CA THR A 103 3.23 -19.02 -1.18
C THR A 103 2.82 -17.80 -0.36
N LYS A 104 3.77 -17.09 0.27
CA LYS A 104 3.49 -15.89 1.08
C LYS A 104 2.83 -14.77 0.27
N LYS A 105 3.33 -14.46 -0.93
CA LYS A 105 2.78 -13.39 -1.77
C LYS A 105 1.32 -13.66 -2.14
N LYS A 106 1.02 -14.92 -2.48
CA LYS A 106 -0.36 -15.35 -2.74
C LYS A 106 -1.22 -15.19 -1.49
N PHE A 107 -0.74 -15.62 -0.32
CA PHE A 107 -1.48 -15.50 0.93
C PHE A 107 -1.80 -14.04 1.28
N VAL A 108 -0.84 -13.13 1.16
CA VAL A 108 -1.06 -11.68 1.34
C VAL A 108 -2.12 -11.15 0.37
N GLY A 109 -2.05 -11.52 -0.92
CA GLY A 109 -3.05 -11.13 -1.91
C GLY A 109 -4.47 -11.57 -1.54
N GLU A 110 -4.63 -12.81 -1.10
CA GLU A 110 -5.92 -13.36 -0.67
C GLU A 110 -6.42 -12.71 0.65
N MET A 111 -5.53 -12.37 1.58
CA MET A 111 -5.87 -11.63 2.80
C MET A 111 -6.42 -10.23 2.49
N VAL A 112 -5.77 -9.52 1.56
CA VAL A 112 -6.22 -8.20 1.09
C VAL A 112 -7.55 -8.32 0.36
N ALA A 113 -7.72 -9.30 -0.52
CA ALA A 113 -8.97 -9.53 -1.25
C ALA A 113 -10.14 -9.87 -0.31
N TRP A 114 -9.92 -10.76 0.66
CA TRP A 114 -10.92 -11.09 1.69
C TRP A 114 -11.29 -9.85 2.51
N SER A 115 -10.30 -9.09 2.98
CA SER A 115 -10.57 -7.92 3.82
C SER A 115 -11.22 -6.75 3.08
N SER A 116 -10.91 -6.58 1.80
CA SER A 116 -11.61 -5.64 0.90
C SER A 116 -13.09 -6.00 0.73
N ARG A 117 -13.40 -7.30 0.64
CA ARG A 117 -14.76 -7.79 0.40
C ARG A 117 -15.63 -7.83 1.66
N PHE A 118 -15.06 -8.21 2.80
CA PHE A 118 -15.80 -8.47 4.04
C PHE A 118 -15.48 -7.51 5.19
N GLY A 119 -14.62 -6.50 4.94
CA GLY A 119 -14.27 -5.45 5.88
C GLY A 119 -14.79 -4.08 5.46
N GLU A 120 -14.33 -3.05 6.16
CA GLU A 120 -14.77 -1.66 5.98
C GLU A 120 -14.03 -0.93 4.86
N PHE A 121 -12.82 -1.39 4.54
CA PHE A 121 -11.88 -0.68 3.66
C PHE A 121 -11.86 -1.32 2.27
N PRO A 122 -12.36 -0.64 1.21
CA PRO A 122 -12.42 -1.20 -0.14
C PRO A 122 -11.05 -1.59 -0.72
N ALA A 123 -9.97 -0.99 -0.24
CA ALA A 123 -8.61 -1.30 -0.66
C ALA A 123 -7.96 -2.45 0.14
N GLY A 124 -8.64 -2.98 1.17
CA GLY A 124 -8.09 -3.95 2.13
C GLY A 124 -7.87 -3.33 3.52
N ASP A 125 -7.81 -4.17 4.56
CA ASP A 125 -7.63 -3.71 5.95
C ASP A 125 -6.23 -3.08 6.17
N PRO A 126 -6.15 -1.86 6.75
CA PRO A 126 -4.89 -1.14 6.94
C PRO A 126 -3.85 -1.86 7.81
N GLU A 127 -4.28 -2.68 8.78
CA GLU A 127 -3.35 -3.43 9.63
C GLU A 127 -2.75 -4.62 8.86
N ILE A 128 -3.55 -5.29 8.02
CA ILE A 128 -3.05 -6.31 7.07
C ILE A 128 -1.99 -5.69 6.15
N HIS A 129 -2.28 -4.52 5.57
CA HIS A 129 -1.33 -3.77 4.76
C HIS A 129 -0.06 -3.42 5.54
N HIS A 130 -0.19 -2.89 6.75
CA HIS A 130 0.97 -2.52 7.57
C HIS A 130 1.89 -3.72 7.86
N VAL A 131 1.32 -4.84 8.30
CA VAL A 131 2.12 -6.04 8.64
C VAL A 131 2.74 -6.66 7.39
N ALA A 132 1.99 -6.80 6.29
CA ALA A 132 2.55 -7.32 5.04
C ALA A 132 3.68 -6.44 4.52
N GLY A 133 3.47 -5.12 4.51
CA GLY A 133 4.47 -4.16 4.07
C GLY A 133 5.73 -4.16 4.93
N GLY A 134 5.59 -4.29 6.26
CA GLY A 134 6.73 -4.45 7.17
C GLY A 134 7.55 -5.70 6.88
N LEU A 135 6.89 -6.86 6.68
CA LEU A 135 7.59 -8.11 6.36
C LEU A 135 8.31 -8.04 5.00
N TYR A 136 7.71 -7.40 3.99
CA TYR A 136 8.40 -7.18 2.71
C TYR A 136 9.59 -6.22 2.84
N ALA A 137 9.50 -5.23 3.72
CA ALA A 137 10.63 -4.33 4.01
C ALA A 137 11.80 -5.09 4.66
N GLU A 138 11.51 -5.98 5.63
CA GLU A 138 12.51 -6.85 6.27
C GLU A 138 13.16 -7.83 5.28
N ASP A 139 12.39 -8.28 4.28
CA ASP A 139 12.88 -9.17 3.21
C ASP A 139 13.61 -8.45 2.06
N LEU A 140 13.80 -7.13 2.16
CA LEU A 140 14.43 -6.31 1.11
C LEU A 140 13.65 -6.34 -0.22
N GLU A 141 12.32 -6.41 -0.15
CA GLU A 141 11.41 -6.29 -1.29
C GLU A 141 10.71 -4.91 -1.30
N PRO A 142 11.41 -3.81 -1.63
CA PRO A 142 10.91 -2.48 -1.35
C PRO A 142 9.67 -2.10 -2.17
N TYR A 143 9.54 -2.60 -3.40
CA TYR A 143 8.36 -2.34 -4.24
C TYR A 143 7.07 -2.98 -3.68
N GLU A 144 7.18 -4.19 -3.12
CA GLU A 144 6.04 -4.84 -2.45
C GLU A 144 5.72 -4.13 -1.14
N ALA A 145 6.76 -3.77 -0.37
CA ALA A 145 6.60 -2.99 0.86
C ALA A 145 5.88 -1.66 0.61
N GLU A 146 6.29 -0.89 -0.40
CA GLU A 146 5.64 0.36 -0.82
C GLU A 146 4.15 0.19 -1.09
N ARG A 147 3.79 -0.77 -1.95
CA ARG A 147 2.40 -1.04 -2.33
C ARG A 147 1.50 -1.23 -1.11
N HIS A 148 2.02 -1.90 -0.07
CA HIS A 148 1.26 -2.16 1.13
C HIS A 148 1.32 -1.01 2.15
N LEU A 149 2.49 -0.46 2.43
CA LEU A 149 2.67 0.58 3.45
C LEU A 149 1.91 1.87 3.10
N LEU A 150 1.75 2.19 1.81
CA LEU A 150 0.94 3.34 1.36
C LEU A 150 -0.54 3.26 1.76
N LEU A 151 -1.05 2.04 2.00
CA LEU A 151 -2.44 1.75 2.38
C LEU A 151 -2.57 1.27 3.83
N GLY A 152 -1.48 1.29 4.60
CA GLY A 152 -1.46 0.73 5.94
C GLY A 152 -1.90 1.71 7.04
N THR A 153 -1.49 1.43 8.27
CA THR A 153 -1.81 2.24 9.45
C THR A 153 -0.99 3.53 9.50
N GLN A 154 -1.22 4.32 10.56
CA GLN A 154 -0.43 5.51 10.85
C GLN A 154 1.07 5.29 11.04
N ASP A 155 1.48 4.07 11.35
CA ASP A 155 2.89 3.72 11.56
C ASP A 155 3.58 3.28 10.27
N SER A 156 2.82 2.99 9.22
CA SER A 156 3.38 2.61 7.91
C SER A 156 4.26 3.69 7.30
N ALA A 157 3.96 4.96 7.54
CA ALA A 157 4.80 6.08 7.08
C ALA A 157 6.21 6.02 7.71
N SER A 158 6.32 5.57 8.97
CA SER A 158 7.61 5.39 9.65
C SER A 158 8.41 4.26 9.02
N THR A 159 7.77 3.10 8.84
CA THR A 159 8.41 1.93 8.22
C THR A 159 8.87 2.24 6.79
N LEU A 160 8.03 2.93 6.02
CA LEU A 160 8.34 3.30 4.64
C LEU A 160 9.49 4.31 4.57
N ALA A 161 9.51 5.31 5.45
CA ALA A 161 10.60 6.29 5.51
C ALA A 161 11.94 5.62 5.83
N PHE A 162 11.95 4.71 6.81
CA PHE A 162 13.15 3.93 7.15
C PHE A 162 13.62 3.07 5.98
N LEU A 163 12.71 2.33 5.34
CA LEU A 163 13.00 1.51 4.17
C LEU A 163 13.60 2.34 3.03
N HIS A 164 12.96 3.45 2.65
CA HIS A 164 13.42 4.29 1.55
C HIS A 164 14.75 4.95 1.87
N TYR A 165 14.97 5.39 3.11
CA TYR A 165 16.25 5.93 3.52
C TYR A 165 17.34 4.87 3.45
N SER A 166 17.10 3.67 3.99
CA SER A 166 18.03 2.55 3.91
C SER A 166 18.36 2.21 2.46
N TRP A 167 17.36 2.18 1.58
CA TRP A 167 17.56 1.91 0.15
C TRP A 167 18.39 3.02 -0.52
N TYR A 168 18.09 4.28 -0.23
CA TYR A 168 18.86 5.43 -0.69
C TYR A 168 20.35 5.34 -0.31
N THR A 169 20.70 4.86 0.90
CA THR A 169 22.11 4.80 1.34
C THR A 169 23.01 3.91 0.49
N SER A 170 22.43 3.11 -0.40
CA SER A 170 23.17 2.29 -1.38
C SER A 170 23.38 2.99 -2.73
N ASP A 171 22.99 4.26 -2.86
CA ASP A 171 23.04 5.05 -4.10
C ASP A 171 23.74 6.40 -3.89
N ALA A 172 23.90 7.20 -4.95
CA ALA A 172 24.60 8.47 -4.91
C ALA A 172 23.81 9.55 -4.13
N PRO A 173 24.47 10.45 -3.36
CA PRO A 173 23.77 11.42 -2.50
C PRO A 173 22.73 12.31 -3.20
N HIS A 174 22.93 12.62 -4.49
CA HIS A 174 22.01 13.45 -5.28
C HIS A 174 20.67 12.75 -5.59
N THR A 175 20.56 11.43 -5.39
CA THR A 175 19.33 10.66 -5.65
C THR A 175 18.37 10.66 -4.46
N ALA A 176 18.76 11.21 -3.30
CA ALA A 176 17.89 11.33 -2.12
C ALA A 176 16.47 11.87 -2.39
N PRO A 177 16.27 12.92 -3.24
CA PRO A 177 14.94 13.41 -3.55
C PRO A 177 14.08 12.38 -4.30
N LEU A 178 14.69 11.49 -5.09
CA LEU A 178 13.99 10.43 -5.82
C LEU A 178 13.36 9.44 -4.84
N TYR A 179 14.11 8.97 -3.85
CA TYR A 179 13.62 8.08 -2.80
C TYR A 179 12.57 8.75 -1.89
N CYS A 180 12.75 10.03 -1.59
CA CYS A 180 11.78 10.80 -0.83
C CYS A 180 10.44 10.94 -1.61
N ALA A 181 10.50 11.23 -2.91
CA ALA A 181 9.31 11.37 -3.75
C ALA A 181 8.47 10.09 -3.80
N ARG A 182 9.10 8.90 -3.73
CA ARG A 182 8.40 7.59 -3.71
C ARG A 182 7.49 7.41 -2.50
N GLY A 183 7.71 8.13 -1.40
CA GLY A 183 6.76 8.16 -0.27
C GLY A 183 5.83 9.36 -0.33
N VAL A 184 6.38 10.57 -0.55
CA VAL A 184 5.60 11.82 -0.52
C VAL A 184 4.51 11.85 -1.58
N LEU A 185 4.85 11.61 -2.84
CA LEU A 185 3.88 11.76 -3.93
C LEU A 185 2.75 10.72 -3.82
N PRO A 186 3.01 9.42 -3.59
CA PRO A 186 1.93 8.45 -3.46
C PRO A 186 1.05 8.68 -2.22
N TYR A 187 1.59 9.11 -1.08
CA TYR A 187 0.74 9.47 0.07
C TYR A 187 -0.16 10.68 -0.23
N LEU A 188 0.31 11.66 -1.01
CA LEU A 188 -0.55 12.75 -1.48
C LEU A 188 -1.62 12.23 -2.46
N LEU A 189 -1.26 11.34 -3.40
CA LEU A 189 -2.21 10.75 -4.35
C LEU A 189 -3.30 9.90 -3.67
N THR A 190 -3.02 9.32 -2.50
CA THR A 190 -4.02 8.61 -1.69
C THR A 190 -4.79 9.53 -0.74
N GLY A 191 -4.59 10.85 -0.81
CA GLY A 191 -5.28 11.81 0.04
C GLY A 191 -4.74 11.88 1.48
N ASN A 192 -3.59 11.27 1.77
CA ASN A 192 -3.04 11.13 3.11
C ASN A 192 -1.91 12.13 3.40
N LEU A 193 -2.26 13.41 3.53
CA LEU A 193 -1.31 14.48 3.86
C LEU A 193 -0.57 14.23 5.19
N ARG A 194 -1.24 13.64 6.18
CA ARG A 194 -0.63 13.30 7.48
C ARG A 194 0.53 12.33 7.32
N ALA A 195 0.33 11.25 6.56
CA ALA A 195 1.38 10.28 6.28
C ALA A 195 2.49 10.86 5.40
N ALA A 196 2.16 11.68 4.40
CA ALA A 196 3.15 12.36 3.55
C ALA A 196 4.08 13.26 4.38
N ASN A 197 3.52 14.07 5.29
CA ASN A 197 4.30 14.91 6.21
C ASN A 197 5.16 14.08 7.18
N LYS A 198 4.59 13.03 7.81
CA LYS A 198 5.33 12.14 8.72
C LYS A 198 6.48 11.44 8.00
N PHE A 199 6.23 10.91 6.80
CA PHE A 199 7.25 10.28 5.96
C PHE A 199 8.37 11.27 5.62
N PHE A 200 8.03 12.46 5.12
CA PHE A 200 9.01 13.47 4.74
C PHE A 200 9.90 13.86 5.92
N LEU A 201 9.29 14.16 7.07
CA LEU A 201 10.00 14.52 8.30
C LEU A 201 11.00 13.45 8.74
N LEU A 202 10.59 12.17 8.74
CA LEU A 202 11.44 11.07 9.18
C LEU A 202 12.59 10.81 8.19
N PHE A 203 12.32 10.90 6.88
CA PHE A 203 13.33 10.75 5.84
C PHE A 203 14.39 11.86 5.93
N THR A 204 13.97 13.12 6.04
CA THR A 204 14.89 14.27 6.13
C THR A 204 15.65 14.31 7.45
N SER A 205 15.01 13.94 8.57
CA SER A 205 15.69 13.79 9.87
C SER A 205 16.79 12.72 9.84
N SER A 206 16.65 11.70 8.99
CA SER A 206 17.67 10.67 8.80
C SER A 206 18.83 11.19 7.94
N LEU A 207 18.54 11.95 6.87
CA LEU A 207 19.56 12.64 6.06
C LEU A 207 20.40 13.62 6.88
N GLU A 208 19.81 14.33 7.83
CA GLU A 208 20.53 15.29 8.69
C GLU A 208 21.56 14.64 9.61
N LYS A 209 21.31 13.40 10.01
CA LYS A 209 22.27 12.64 10.83
C LYS A 209 23.42 12.10 9.99
N ALA A 210 23.31 12.12 8.66
CA ALA A 210 24.37 11.67 7.77
C ALA A 210 25.47 12.75 7.66
N PRO A 211 26.75 12.36 7.55
CA PRO A 211 27.89 13.30 7.52
C PRO A 211 27.92 14.22 6.28
N ASN A 212 27.12 13.95 5.24
CA ASN A 212 26.93 14.77 4.04
C ASN A 212 25.48 14.56 3.57
N PRO A 213 24.73 15.56 3.06
CA PRO A 213 25.14 16.89 2.57
C PRO A 213 25.01 18.03 3.61
N PRO A 214 25.68 19.18 3.39
CA PRO A 214 25.56 20.36 4.25
C PRO A 214 24.13 20.92 4.23
N THR A 215 23.42 20.79 5.35
CA THR A 215 22.10 21.39 5.53
C THR A 215 22.28 22.83 6.04
N GLN A 216 21.59 23.79 5.42
CA GLN A 216 21.44 25.13 5.99
C GLN A 216 20.02 25.25 6.54
N PRO A 217 19.82 25.26 7.87
CA PRO A 217 18.49 25.43 8.44
C PRO A 217 18.00 26.86 8.16
N VAL A 218 16.81 27.01 7.59
CA VAL A 218 16.13 28.30 7.42
C VAL A 218 14.86 28.28 8.27
N SER A 219 14.96 28.62 9.56
CA SER A 219 13.75 28.72 10.39
C SER A 219 12.99 30.00 10.02
N THR A 220 11.73 29.85 9.62
CA THR A 220 10.79 30.97 9.52
C THR A 220 9.80 30.87 10.68
N LYS A 221 9.32 32.01 11.19
CA LYS A 221 8.47 32.11 12.41
C LYS A 221 7.17 31.28 12.38
N ALA A 222 6.82 30.63 11.28
CA ALA A 222 5.62 29.82 11.09
C ALA A 222 5.88 28.35 10.75
N SER A 223 7.12 27.96 10.42
CA SER A 223 7.48 26.59 10.06
C SER A 223 9.01 26.41 10.07
N ASP A 224 9.49 25.36 10.74
CA ASP A 224 10.88 24.89 10.68
C ASP A 224 11.15 24.15 9.35
N PHE A 225 11.00 24.89 8.24
CA PHE A 225 11.27 24.37 6.90
C PHE A 225 12.77 24.45 6.60
N ARG A 226 13.40 23.32 6.32
CA ARG A 226 14.85 23.26 6.04
C ARG A 226 15.12 23.29 4.54
N VAL A 227 16.18 23.98 4.16
CA VAL A 227 16.61 24.11 2.76
C VAL A 227 17.88 23.28 2.56
N TYR A 228 17.88 22.50 1.48
CA TYR A 228 18.99 21.67 1.02
C TYR A 228 19.50 22.26 -0.30
N PRO A 229 20.51 23.16 -0.30
CA PRO A 229 20.93 23.87 -1.51
C PRO A 229 21.37 22.94 -2.65
N SER A 230 21.97 21.80 -2.30
CA SER A 230 22.41 20.77 -3.25
C SER A 230 21.31 19.79 -3.68
N LEU A 231 20.11 19.87 -3.11
CA LEU A 231 18.98 18.96 -3.38
C LEU A 231 17.70 19.76 -3.68
N PRO A 232 17.63 20.46 -4.83
CA PRO A 232 16.49 21.32 -5.17
C PRO A 232 15.15 20.58 -5.18
N LEU A 233 15.12 19.35 -5.69
CA LEU A 233 13.91 18.54 -5.71
C LEU A 233 13.43 18.12 -4.30
N LEU A 234 14.32 18.03 -3.30
CA LEU A 234 13.90 17.77 -1.91
C LEU A 234 13.20 19.00 -1.32
N ASN A 235 13.72 20.20 -1.63
CA ASN A 235 13.08 21.47 -1.27
C ASN A 235 11.70 21.59 -1.93
N PHE A 236 11.61 21.21 -3.22
CA PHE A 236 10.34 21.17 -3.94
C PHE A 236 9.32 20.29 -3.22
N LEU A 237 9.67 19.06 -2.80
CA LEU A 237 8.76 18.16 -2.10
C LEU A 237 8.27 18.73 -0.77
N GLY A 238 9.17 19.33 0.02
CA GLY A 238 8.78 19.93 1.30
C GLY A 238 7.91 21.19 1.13
N LEU A 239 8.21 22.05 0.14
CA LEU A 239 7.36 23.20 -0.20
C LEU A 239 6.02 22.77 -0.82
N LEU A 240 5.99 21.65 -1.53
CA LEU A 240 4.75 21.06 -2.04
C LEU A 240 3.82 20.68 -0.89
N LEU A 241 4.34 20.02 0.15
CA LEU A 241 3.56 19.67 1.34
C LEU A 241 2.96 20.92 2.02
N LEU A 242 3.76 21.97 2.22
CA LEU A 242 3.28 23.25 2.77
C LEU A 242 2.25 23.94 1.86
N SER A 243 2.41 23.81 0.54
CA SER A 243 1.46 24.38 -0.43
C SER A 243 0.13 23.62 -0.40
N VAL A 244 0.18 22.29 -0.30
CA VAL A 244 -1.01 21.42 -0.19
C VAL A 244 -1.81 21.75 1.07
N GLU A 245 -1.15 22.00 2.20
CA GLU A 245 -1.83 22.41 3.44
C GLU A 245 -2.61 23.73 3.28
N ARG A 246 -2.12 24.66 2.45
CA ARG A 246 -2.78 25.94 2.18
C ARG A 246 -3.84 25.87 1.08
N GLY A 247 -3.70 24.94 0.14
CA GLY A 247 -4.63 24.78 -0.99
C GLY A 247 -4.68 25.94 -1.98
N ASP A 248 -3.70 26.86 -1.96
CA ASP A 248 -3.67 28.04 -2.83
C ASP A 248 -3.08 27.69 -4.21
N PRO A 249 -3.86 27.79 -5.31
CA PRO A 249 -3.37 27.48 -6.65
C PRO A 249 -2.24 28.40 -7.14
N SER A 250 -2.08 29.59 -6.56
CA SER A 250 -0.98 30.50 -6.90
C SER A 250 0.38 29.94 -6.43
N LEU A 251 0.42 29.37 -5.21
CA LEU A 251 1.61 28.72 -4.66
C LEU A 251 2.04 27.52 -5.51
N TRP A 252 1.09 26.70 -5.94
CA TRP A 252 1.36 25.59 -6.85
C TRP A 252 2.03 26.05 -8.16
N ARG A 253 1.46 27.07 -8.82
CA ARG A 253 2.01 27.60 -10.08
C ARG A 253 3.40 28.19 -9.88
N GLN A 254 3.60 28.96 -8.82
CA GLN A 254 4.90 29.53 -8.49
C GLN A 254 5.93 28.43 -8.22
N LEU A 255 5.57 27.39 -7.46
CA LEU A 255 6.43 26.27 -7.13
C LEU A 255 6.84 25.48 -8.39
N LYS A 256 5.87 25.11 -9.24
CA LYS A 256 6.13 24.43 -10.52
C LYS A 256 6.99 25.28 -11.46
N SER A 257 6.77 26.59 -11.51
CA SER A 257 7.57 27.51 -12.33
C SER A 257 9.01 27.63 -11.83
N HIS A 258 9.19 27.74 -10.50
CA HIS A 258 10.52 27.90 -9.90
C HIS A 258 11.39 26.66 -10.11
N TYR A 259 10.82 25.46 -9.95
CA TYR A 259 11.53 24.19 -10.11
C TYR A 259 11.36 23.57 -11.51
N ALA A 260 10.94 24.34 -12.51
CA ALA A 260 10.65 23.81 -13.85
C ALA A 260 11.85 23.17 -14.54
N GLY A 261 13.08 23.63 -14.25
CA GLY A 261 14.31 23.04 -14.73
C GLY A 261 14.55 21.66 -14.12
N ASP A 262 14.57 21.58 -12.78
CA ASP A 262 14.82 20.34 -12.05
C ASP A 262 13.74 19.28 -12.31
N LEU A 263 12.48 19.69 -12.47
CA LEU A 263 11.35 18.79 -12.72
C LEU A 263 11.41 18.12 -14.10
N LYS A 264 12.17 18.64 -15.07
CA LYS A 264 12.37 17.99 -16.37
C LYS A 264 13.28 16.76 -16.29
N GLU A 265 14.12 16.70 -15.26
CA GLU A 265 15.08 15.62 -15.04
C GLU A 265 14.42 14.39 -14.35
N VAL A 266 13.13 14.47 -14.00
CA VAL A 266 12.40 13.42 -13.30
C VAL A 266 11.04 13.13 -13.91
N ASN A 267 10.61 11.88 -13.84
CA ASN A 267 9.30 11.47 -14.35
C ASN A 267 8.20 11.60 -13.29
N TRP A 268 7.92 12.83 -12.85
CA TRP A 268 6.87 13.12 -11.83
C TRP A 268 5.62 13.80 -12.42
N GLY A 269 5.58 14.02 -13.74
CA GLY A 269 4.54 14.82 -14.40
C GLY A 269 3.12 14.38 -14.06
N GLU A 270 2.79 13.11 -14.28
CA GLU A 270 1.45 12.56 -14.05
C GLU A 270 1.02 12.68 -12.57
N ALA A 271 1.91 12.31 -11.65
CA ALA A 271 1.63 12.41 -10.21
C ALA A 271 1.38 13.87 -9.80
N LEU A 272 2.20 14.79 -10.30
CA LEU A 272 2.05 16.22 -10.03
C LEU A 272 0.78 16.80 -10.64
N ASP A 273 0.39 16.37 -11.84
CA ASP A 273 -0.84 16.82 -12.48
C ASP A 273 -2.05 16.39 -11.65
N GLN A 274 -2.09 15.12 -11.20
CA GLN A 274 -3.16 14.62 -10.31
C GLN A 274 -3.18 15.36 -8.96
N ILE A 275 -2.02 15.62 -8.34
CA ILE A 275 -1.92 16.43 -7.11
C ILE A 275 -2.44 17.86 -7.36
N GLY A 276 -2.11 18.44 -8.51
CA GLY A 276 -2.59 19.74 -8.97
C GLY A 276 -4.12 19.81 -9.03
N GLU A 277 -4.75 18.77 -9.55
CA GLU A 277 -6.21 18.66 -9.60
C GLU A 277 -6.81 18.44 -8.20
N MET A 278 -6.26 17.49 -7.42
CA MET A 278 -6.78 17.09 -6.12
C MET A 278 -6.76 18.21 -5.07
N TYR A 279 -5.65 18.95 -4.99
CA TYR A 279 -5.41 19.89 -3.88
C TYR A 279 -5.52 21.36 -4.28
N PHE A 280 -5.46 21.67 -5.57
CA PHE A 280 -5.43 23.05 -6.07
C PHE A 280 -6.48 23.33 -7.15
N GLY A 281 -7.31 22.35 -7.51
CA GLY A 281 -8.38 22.52 -8.51
C GLY A 281 -7.85 22.90 -9.91
N ILE A 282 -6.59 22.58 -10.21
CA ILE A 282 -5.99 22.86 -11.52
C ILE A 282 -6.56 21.85 -12.51
N LYS A 283 -7.27 22.35 -13.52
CA LYS A 283 -7.73 21.50 -14.63
C LYS A 283 -6.54 21.14 -15.51
N ILE A 284 -6.21 19.85 -15.54
CA ILE A 284 -5.21 19.32 -16.46
C ILE A 284 -5.78 19.42 -17.87
N PRO A 285 -5.11 20.11 -18.81
CA PRO A 285 -5.46 20.02 -20.21
C PRO A 285 -5.22 18.57 -20.65
N ARG A 286 -6.29 17.79 -20.82
CA ARG A 286 -6.17 16.46 -21.41
C ARG A 286 -5.63 16.65 -22.82
N GLN A 287 -4.42 16.16 -23.10
CA GLN A 287 -3.98 16.03 -24.48
C GLN A 287 -5.03 15.16 -25.20
N GLY A 288 -5.73 15.76 -26.15
CA GLY A 288 -6.60 15.03 -27.06
C GLY A 288 -5.80 13.92 -27.73
N ASN A 289 -6.47 12.80 -28.04
CA ASN A 289 -5.80 11.74 -28.79
C ASN A 289 -5.40 12.32 -30.16
N PRO A 290 -4.10 12.41 -30.51
CA PRO A 290 -3.64 13.12 -31.70
C PRO A 290 -4.29 12.60 -32.98
N MET A 291 -4.66 11.32 -33.01
CA MET A 291 -5.40 10.71 -34.13
C MET A 291 -6.83 11.24 -34.25
N PHE A 292 -7.49 11.52 -33.13
CA PHE A 292 -8.85 12.07 -33.10
C PHE A 292 -8.88 13.54 -33.50
N ASP A 293 -7.87 14.31 -33.09
CA ASP A 293 -7.68 15.70 -33.52
C ASP A 293 -7.33 15.78 -35.01
N MET A 294 -6.52 14.84 -35.52
CA MET A 294 -6.20 14.75 -36.94
C MET A 294 -7.42 14.34 -37.78
N LEU A 295 -8.19 13.32 -37.37
CA LEU A 295 -9.47 12.97 -38.02
C LEU A 295 -10.49 14.10 -37.94
N GLY A 296 -10.59 14.80 -36.82
CA GLY A 296 -11.47 15.96 -36.66
C GLY A 296 -11.09 17.11 -37.60
N SER A 297 -9.78 17.36 -37.79
CA SER A 297 -9.30 18.37 -38.73
C SER A 297 -9.46 17.96 -40.19
N MET A 298 -9.37 16.66 -40.50
CA MET A 298 -9.46 16.13 -41.86
C MET A 298 -10.90 15.90 -42.32
N PHE A 299 -11.82 15.66 -41.38
CA PHE A 299 -13.25 15.44 -41.65
C PHE A 299 -14.14 16.66 -41.34
N GLY A 300 -13.60 17.67 -40.65
CA GLY A 300 -14.29 18.92 -40.28
C GLY A 300 -13.92 20.16 -41.10
N GLY A 301 -13.06 20.03 -42.11
CA GLY A 301 -12.64 21.12 -42.98
C GLY A 301 -13.62 21.37 -44.14
N GLY A 302 -14.81 21.92 -43.86
CA GLY A 302 -15.78 22.24 -44.92
C GLY A 302 -17.02 23.00 -44.47
N MET A 303 -16.90 24.33 -44.40
CA MET A 303 -17.95 25.33 -44.68
C MET A 303 -19.31 25.24 -43.97
N GLY A 304 -19.51 26.15 -43.00
CA GLY A 304 -20.74 26.95 -42.87
C GLY A 304 -22.01 26.31 -42.26
N GLY A 305 -22.62 27.03 -41.31
CA GLY A 305 -24.03 26.86 -40.97
C GLY A 305 -24.28 26.65 -39.48
N GLY A 306 -24.88 27.66 -38.84
CA GLY A 306 -25.31 27.58 -37.44
C GLY A 306 -26.46 26.60 -37.19
N GLY A 307 -26.69 26.32 -35.92
CA GLY A 307 -27.86 25.56 -35.48
C GLY A 307 -27.59 24.86 -34.16
N GLY A 308 -28.28 25.30 -33.11
CA GLY A 308 -28.08 24.84 -31.75
C GLY A 308 -28.44 23.39 -31.46
N GLY A 309 -28.07 22.96 -30.26
CA GLY A 309 -28.46 21.66 -29.73
C GLY A 309 -27.89 21.48 -28.33
N GLY A 310 -28.64 21.93 -27.32
CA GLY A 310 -28.33 21.64 -25.94
C GLY A 310 -28.35 20.14 -25.66
N SER A 311 -27.40 19.66 -24.86
CA SER A 311 -27.52 18.36 -24.21
C SER A 311 -26.83 18.37 -22.84
N THR A 312 -27.69 18.37 -21.82
CA THR A 312 -27.62 17.55 -20.60
C THR A 312 -26.25 17.31 -19.96
N LYS A 313 -25.99 18.07 -18.88
CA LYS A 313 -25.09 17.67 -17.78
C LYS A 313 -25.51 16.32 -17.21
N LYS A 314 -24.70 15.28 -17.43
CA LYS A 314 -24.61 14.13 -16.51
C LYS A 314 -23.47 14.41 -15.54
N THR A 315 -23.82 14.86 -14.34
CA THR A 315 -22.94 14.85 -13.17
C THR A 315 -22.71 13.41 -12.73
N ILE A 316 -21.52 12.87 -13.01
CA ILE A 316 -21.01 11.70 -12.29
C ILE A 316 -20.16 12.26 -11.14
N GLY A 317 -20.79 12.42 -9.98
CA GLY A 317 -20.11 12.74 -8.74
C GLY A 317 -19.43 11.48 -8.19
N GLY A 318 -18.17 11.26 -8.54
CA GLY A 318 -17.29 10.33 -7.83
C GLY A 318 -16.61 11.08 -6.69
N ARG A 319 -17.27 11.13 -5.53
CA ARG A 319 -16.68 11.64 -4.29
C ARG A 319 -15.61 10.63 -3.87
N ALA A 320 -14.35 11.06 -3.78
CA ALA A 320 -13.30 10.26 -3.14
C ALA A 320 -13.76 9.91 -1.71
N PRO A 321 -13.60 8.65 -1.26
CA PRO A 321 -13.99 8.27 0.08
C PRO A 321 -13.14 9.06 1.10
N PRO A 322 -13.72 9.50 2.23
CA PRO A 322 -12.96 10.14 3.28
C PRO A 322 -11.93 9.15 3.82
N SER A 323 -10.67 9.54 3.86
CA SER A 323 -9.70 8.92 4.74
C SER A 323 -10.19 9.13 6.16
N ALA A 324 -10.56 8.05 6.83
CA ALA A 324 -11.05 8.09 8.20
C ALA A 324 -9.93 8.63 9.09
N GLY A 325 -10.12 9.88 9.55
CA GLY A 325 -9.49 10.35 10.77
C GLY A 325 -10.05 9.54 11.92
N LEU A 326 -9.20 8.77 12.56
CA LEU A 326 -9.41 8.29 13.91
C LEU A 326 -8.22 8.80 14.72
N ASP A 327 -8.57 9.34 15.88
CA ASP A 327 -7.69 9.88 16.90
C ASP A 327 -6.44 9.02 17.19
#